data_AF-A0A401WUF5-F1
#
_entry.id   AF-A0A401WUF5-F1
#
_cell.length_a   1.000
_cell.length_b   1.000
_cell.length_c   1.000
_cell.angle_alpha   90.00
_cell.angle_beta   90.00
_cell.angle_gamma   90.00
#
_symmetry.space_group_name_H-M   'P 1'
#
loop_
_entity.id
_entity.type
_entity.pdbx_description
1 polymer ?
#
loop_
_entity_poly.entity_id
_entity_poly.type
_entity_poly.pdbx_seq_one_letter_code
_entity_poly.pdbx_strand_id
1 'polypeptide(L)'
;MLDGENTRIDPLPEFMWIWRAWHRLSASRQWIPRGIALPLGGTIIESCPSFIPWEVVKSWAQHHGYTHAEMAFLDRCLAAMDGVFIRDHNKRLENRLKK
;
A
#
# COMPACT_ATOMS: atom_id res chain seq x y z
N MET A 1 -2.48 26.78 18.44
CA MET A 1 -3.68 25.96 18.72
C MET A 1 -4.44 25.81 17.42
N LEU A 2 -4.24 24.79 16.58
CA LEU A 2 -3.69 23.45 16.76
C LEU A 2 -2.44 23.31 15.86
N ASP A 3 -1.27 23.19 16.47
CA ASP A 3 -0.12 22.63 15.77
C ASP A 3 -0.41 21.14 15.64
N GLY A 4 -0.99 20.77 14.50
CA GLY A 4 -1.28 19.39 14.14
C GLY A 4 0.05 18.65 14.08
N GLU A 5 0.48 18.14 15.22
CA GLU A 5 1.61 17.26 15.38
C GLU A 5 1.41 16.15 14.35
N ASN A 6 2.17 16.24 13.26
CA ASN A 6 2.35 15.17 12.31
C ASN A 6 3.16 14.11 13.07
N THR A 7 2.52 13.47 14.06
CA THR A 7 3.11 12.44 14.87
C THR A 7 3.40 11.33 13.89
N ARG A 8 4.67 11.23 13.49
CA ARG A 8 5.18 10.00 12.88
C ARG A 8 4.96 8.94 13.93
N ILE A 9 3.85 8.21 13.78
CA ILE A 9 3.58 7.03 14.59
C ILE A 9 4.54 5.98 14.06
N ASP A 10 5.67 5.83 14.74
CA ASP A 10 6.55 4.71 14.50
C ASP A 10 5.81 3.42 14.88
N PRO A 11 5.88 2.37 14.05
CA PRO A 11 5.26 1.10 14.37
C PRO A 11 5.85 0.54 15.67
N LEU A 12 5.04 -0.17 16.45
CA LEU A 12 5.51 -0.89 17.63
C LEU A 12 6.67 -1.83 17.23
N PRO A 13 7.69 -2.05 18.10
CA PRO A 13 8.87 -2.85 17.77
C PRO A 13 8.56 -4.24 17.23
N GLU A 14 7.50 -4.87 17.75
CA GLU A 14 7.00 -6.19 17.33
C GLU A 14 6.40 -6.22 15.91
N PHE A 15 5.96 -5.08 15.37
CA PHE A 15 5.45 -4.96 14.00
C PHE A 15 6.46 -4.28 13.06
N MET A 16 7.62 -3.89 13.57
CA MET A 16 8.63 -3.18 12.80
C MET A 16 9.14 -4.02 11.61
N TRP A 17 9.18 -5.35 11.75
CA TRP A 17 9.57 -6.24 10.65
C TRP A 17 8.52 -6.27 9.51
N ILE A 18 7.22 -6.24 9.83
CA ILE A 18 6.13 -6.13 8.86
C ILE A 18 6.19 -4.78 8.17
N TRP A 19 6.39 -3.70 8.94
CA TRP A 19 6.52 -2.35 8.40
C TRP A 19 7.72 -2.21 7.45
N ARG A 20 8.87 -2.78 7.82
CA ARG A 20 10.07 -2.82 6.97
C ARG A 20 9.82 -3.63 5.70
N ALA A 21 9.16 -4.79 5.80
CA ALA A 21 8.79 -5.60 4.65
C ALA A 21 7.87 -4.80 3.73
N TRP A 22 6.81 -4.17 4.25
CA TRP A 22 5.89 -3.35 3.49
C TRP A 22 6.58 -2.20 2.75
N HIS A 23 7.43 -1.44 3.45
CA HIS A 23 8.19 -0.35 2.84
C HIS A 23 9.20 -0.85 1.80
N ARG A 24 9.89 -1.96 2.06
CA ARG A 24 10.91 -2.48 1.13
C ARG A 24 10.27 -3.07 -0.12
N LEU A 25 9.15 -3.77 0.05
CA LEU A 25 8.37 -4.37 -1.04
C LEU A 25 7.51 -3.35 -1.79
N SER A 26 7.31 -2.14 -1.24
CA SER A 26 6.59 -1.06 -1.92
C SER A 26 7.21 -0.69 -3.28
N ALA A 27 8.53 -0.87 -3.45
CA ALA A 27 9.23 -0.65 -4.72
C ALA A 27 8.80 -1.64 -5.82
N SER A 28 8.31 -2.82 -5.45
CA SER A 28 7.82 -3.85 -6.36
C SER A 28 6.33 -3.71 -6.67
N ARG A 29 5.65 -2.68 -6.15
CA ARG A 29 4.23 -2.45 -6.45
C ARG A 29 4.06 -2.15 -7.93
N GLN A 30 3.12 -2.88 -8.54
CA GLN A 30 2.67 -2.57 -9.87
C GLN A 30 1.77 -1.34 -9.83
N TRP A 31 2.04 -0.41 -10.72
CA TRP A 31 1.21 0.76 -10.96
C TRP A 31 0.34 0.46 -12.17
N ILE A 32 -0.93 0.20 -11.93
CA ILE A 32 -1.87 -0.18 -12.98
C ILE A 32 -2.55 1.08 -13.49
N PRO A 33 -2.43 1.43 -14.78
CA PRO A 33 -3.15 2.56 -15.35
C PRO A 33 -4.64 2.27 -15.30
N ARG A 34 -5.39 3.12 -14.58
CA ARG A 34 -6.85 3.05 -14.50
C ARG A 34 -7.42 4.28 -15.22
N GLY A 35 -8.23 4.03 -16.24
CA GLY A 35 -9.00 5.06 -16.93
C GLY A 35 -10.25 5.43 -16.11
N ILE A 36 -10.36 6.69 -15.72
CA ILE A 36 -11.56 7.25 -15.10
C ILE A 36 -12.27 8.10 -16.14
N ALA A 37 -13.50 7.73 -16.48
CA ALA A 37 -14.36 8.52 -17.36
C ALA A 37 -15.01 9.66 -16.57
N LEU A 38 -14.85 10.89 -17.04
CA LEU A 38 -15.49 12.07 -16.47
C LEU A 38 -16.86 12.30 -17.10
N PRO A 39 -17.83 12.83 -16.34
CA PRO A 39 -19.22 13.02 -16.79
C PRO A 39 -19.41 13.99 -17.98
N LEU A 40 -18.35 14.67 -18.44
CA LEU A 40 -18.36 15.58 -19.61
C LEU A 40 -17.50 15.08 -20.78
N GLY A 41 -17.22 13.77 -20.86
CA GLY A 41 -16.56 13.15 -22.03
C GLY A 41 -15.03 13.14 -22.01
N GLY A 42 -14.40 13.62 -20.94
CA GLY A 42 -12.95 13.47 -20.72
C GLY A 42 -12.60 12.10 -20.13
N THR A 43 -11.46 11.52 -20.51
CA THR A 43 -10.90 10.33 -19.84
C THR A 43 -9.56 10.72 -19.22
N ILE A 44 -9.40 10.46 -17.92
CA ILE A 44 -8.11 10.62 -17.24
C ILE A 44 -7.55 9.23 -16.98
N ILE A 45 -6.33 8.99 -17.44
CA ILE A 45 -5.58 7.78 -17.15
C ILE A 45 -4.66 8.11 -16.00
N GLU A 46 -4.97 7.60 -14.80
CA GLU A 46 -4.08 7.70 -13.65
C GLU A 46 -3.58 6.31 -13.23
N SER A 47 -2.31 6.27 -12.84
CA SER A 47 -1.69 5.06 -12.34
C SER A 47 -2.13 4.82 -10.89
N CYS A 48 -2.94 3.79 -10.66
CA CYS A 48 -3.32 3.38 -9.32
C CYS A 48 -2.31 2.35 -8.78
N PRO A 49 -1.89 2.46 -7.51
CA PRO A 49 -1.09 1.43 -6.87
C PRO A 49 -1.91 0.13 -6.76
N SER A 50 -1.30 -0.99 -7.12
CA SER A 50 -1.86 -2.33 -6.90
C SER A 50 -1.30 -2.96 -5.62
N PHE A 51 -1.91 -4.05 -5.19
CA PHE A 51 -1.40 -4.90 -4.11
C PHE A 51 -0.01 -5.43 -4.44
N ILE A 52 0.83 -5.59 -3.42
CA ILE A 52 2.12 -6.29 -3.56
C ILE A 52 1.83 -7.74 -3.98
N PRO A 53 2.42 -8.24 -5.08
CA PRO A 53 2.18 -9.62 -5.52
C PRO A 53 2.67 -10.64 -4.50
N TRP A 54 1.86 -11.67 -4.26
CA TRP A 54 2.17 -12.79 -3.33
C TRP A 54 3.55 -13.41 -3.57
N GLU A 55 3.97 -13.57 -4.83
CA GLU A 55 5.28 -14.15 -5.17
C GLU A 55 6.45 -13.36 -4.54
N VAL A 56 6.33 -12.04 -4.46
CA VAL A 56 7.36 -11.18 -3.87
C VAL A 56 7.35 -11.34 -2.34
N VAL A 57 6.17 -11.44 -1.72
CA VAL A 57 6.01 -11.69 -0.28
C VAL A 57 6.60 -13.07 0.09
N LYS A 58 6.33 -14.08 -0.72
CA LYS A 58 6.87 -15.44 -0.57
C LYS A 58 8.39 -15.44 -0.68
N SER A 59 8.95 -14.79 -1.70
CA SER A 59 10.41 -14.69 -1.85
C SER A 59 11.07 -13.96 -0.67
N TRP A 60 10.43 -12.93 -0.14
CA TRP A 60 10.88 -12.22 1.05
C TRP A 60 10.87 -13.11 2.29
N ALA A 61 9.77 -13.86 2.50
CA ALA A 61 9.63 -14.78 3.61
C ALA A 61 10.66 -15.92 3.55
N GLN A 62 10.92 -16.46 2.36
CA GLN A 62 11.96 -17.46 2.14
C GLN A 62 13.36 -16.91 2.42
N HIS A 63 13.66 -15.67 1.99
CA HIS A 63 14.96 -15.05 2.22
C HIS A 63 15.25 -14.82 3.72
N HIS A 64 14.22 -14.52 4.51
CA HIS A 64 14.34 -14.31 5.94
C HIS A 64 14.13 -15.58 6.79
N GLY A 65 13.84 -16.72 6.18
CA GLY A 65 13.66 -17.99 6.89
C GLY A 65 12.39 -18.07 7.73
N TYR A 66 11.34 -17.31 7.38
CA TYR A 66 10.07 -17.34 8.12
C TYR A 66 9.34 -18.66 7.95
N THR A 67 8.63 -19.05 9.00
CA THR A 67 7.72 -20.20 8.97
C THR A 67 6.51 -19.94 8.08
N HIS A 68 5.79 -21.00 7.68
CA HIS A 68 4.55 -20.86 6.90
C HIS A 68 3.48 -20.03 7.64
N ALA A 69 3.42 -20.13 8.96
CA ALA A 69 2.48 -19.37 9.78
C ALA A 69 2.81 -17.86 9.76
N GLU A 70 4.09 -17.51 9.90
CA GLU A 70 4.57 -16.12 9.83
C GLU A 70 4.41 -15.54 8.42
N MET A 71 4.62 -16.34 7.37
CA MET A 71 4.38 -15.94 5.99
C MET A 71 2.89 -15.60 5.76
N ALA A 72 1.97 -16.48 6.20
CA ALA A 72 0.54 -16.23 6.08
C ALA A 72 0.05 -15.07 6.97
N PHE A 73 0.74 -14.80 8.07
CA PHE A 73 0.47 -13.62 8.89
C PHE A 73 0.95 -12.34 8.20
N LEU A 74 2.19 -12.33 7.71
CA LEU A 74 2.78 -11.22 6.97
C LEU A 74 1.92 -10.82 5.78
N ASP A 75 1.51 -11.77 4.96
CA ASP A 75 0.69 -11.50 3.78
C ASP A 75 -0.66 -10.85 4.11
N ARG A 76 -1.37 -11.37 5.12
CA ARG A 76 -2.63 -10.76 5.58
C ARG A 76 -2.43 -9.33 6.08
N CYS A 77 -1.32 -9.07 6.79
CA CYS A 77 -0.98 -7.73 7.23
C CYS A 77 -0.64 -6.80 6.05
N LEU A 78 0.16 -7.26 5.10
CA LEU A 78 0.52 -6.48 3.91
C LEU A 78 -0.71 -6.15 3.06
N ALA A 79 -1.61 -7.12 2.84
CA ALA A 79 -2.86 -6.93 2.12
C ALA A 79 -3.77 -5.89 2.81
N ALA A 80 -3.88 -5.95 4.14
CA ALA A 80 -4.65 -4.97 4.91
C ALA A 80 -4.05 -3.55 4.79
N MET A 81 -2.74 -3.43 4.89
CA MET A 81 -2.03 -2.15 4.74
C MET A 81 -2.16 -1.57 3.33
N ASP A 82 -2.00 -2.40 2.30
CA ASP A 82 -2.20 -2.00 0.90
C ASP A 82 -3.64 -1.55 0.66
N GLY A 83 -4.64 -2.22 1.27
CA GLY A 83 -6.04 -1.78 1.20
C GLY A 83 -6.25 -0.37 1.76
N VAL A 84 -5.63 -0.03 2.89
CA VAL A 84 -5.68 1.32 3.46
C VAL A 84 -4.98 2.33 2.55
N PHE A 85 -3.80 1.97 2.01
CA PHE A 85 -3.02 2.84 1.13
C PHE A 85 -3.75 3.14 -0.18
N ILE A 86 -4.32 2.13 -0.84
CA ILE A 86 -5.09 2.28 -2.08
C ILE A 86 -6.32 3.15 -1.84
N ARG A 87 -7.03 2.94 -0.72
CA ARG A 87 -8.20 3.75 -0.36
C ARG A 87 -7.83 5.22 -0.15
N ASP A 88 -6.76 5.50 0.60
CA ASP A 88 -6.30 6.88 0.81
C ASP A 88 -5.85 7.53 -0.50
N HIS A 89 -5.11 6.78 -1.34
CA HIS A 89 -4.68 7.25 -2.65
C HIS A 89 -5.86 7.60 -3.56
N ASN A 90 -6.87 6.72 -3.66
CA ASN A 90 -8.08 6.96 -4.44
C ASN A 90 -8.85 8.18 -3.93
N LYS A 91 -8.95 8.36 -2.60
CA LYS A 91 -9.59 9.54 -2.01
C LYS A 91 -8.85 10.83 -2.36
N ARG A 92 -7.52 10.83 -2.34
CA ARG A 92 -6.70 11.99 -2.77
C ARG A 92 -6.89 12.29 -4.25
N LEU A 93 -6.99 11.26 -5.09
CA LEU A 93 -7.29 11.42 -6.51
C LEU A 93 -8.67 12.05 -6.73
N GLU A 94 -9.72 11.52 -6.11
CA GLU A 94 -11.07 12.10 -6.18
C GLU A 94 -11.09 13.58 -5.74
N ASN A 95 -10.35 13.93 -4.69
CA ASN A 95 -10.24 15.31 -4.22
C ASN A 95 -9.50 16.21 -5.23
N ARG A 96 -8.50 15.69 -5.95
CA ARG A 96 -7.82 16.43 -7.04
C ARG A 96 -8.75 16.65 -8.24
N LEU A 97 -9.62 15.69 -8.54
CA LEU A 97 -10.56 15.78 -9.67
C LEU A 97 -11.75 16.70 -9.41
N LYS A 98 -12.10 16.93 -8.13
CA LYS A 98 -13.18 17.85 -7.72
C LYS A 98 -12.76 19.32 -7.62
N LYS A 99 -11.46 19.61 -7.71
CA LYS A 99 -10.87 20.94 -7.58
C LYS A 99 -10.64 21.56 -8.95
#